data_AF-A0A961HC83-F1
#
_entry.id   AF-A0A961HC83-F1
#
_cell.length_a   1.000
_cell.length_b   1.000
_cell.length_c   1.000
_cell.angle_alpha   90.00
_cell.angle_beta   90.00
_cell.angle_gamma   90.00
#
_symmetry.space_group_name_H-M   'P 1'
#
loop_
_entity.id
_entity.type
_entity.pdbx_description
1 polymer ?
#
loop_
_entity_poly.entity_id
_entity_poly.type
_entity_poly.pdbx_seq_one_letter_code
_entity_poly.pdbx_strand_id
1 'polypeptide(L)'
;AVGVAFGLLGGWLLVLLLRRSDDAAAHGAVLLMAPVPLYLSAETAGGSGILAVVLAALMASQATYADPAYEGRLQVTALWRAITVLLQAAAFFLLGLELPESLRQLPPEDRATLWWAVPAIVAGLIVVRMVVVWTGFGLRRLTGLDAPHRWRTATLVGWAGSRGPVSALAAFSLPLVTADGLPLPARDMVVAATLLAVAVTLVLSTTLTPVARMLKIQSPDTGAVESRLRLAMARAALATLDAATAEADQRNEPFPTAAITALRTATVHRVGASRGGSVTRQDQERLRALQVEMFEAEQHELHRLRSEEGLPDSAVRPLLAEIDRRLAAVRSTG
;
A
#
# COMPACT_ATOMS: atom_id res chain seq x y z
N ALA A 1 -16.33 20.22 7.34
CA ALA A 1 -16.20 21.04 6.12
C ALA A 1 -14.78 21.59 5.95
N VAL A 2 -14.24 22.34 6.91
CA VAL A 2 -12.91 22.97 6.83
C VAL A 2 -11.78 21.96 6.55
N GLY A 3 -11.68 20.87 7.32
CA GLY A 3 -10.65 19.84 7.07
C GLY A 3 -10.77 19.17 5.69
N VAL A 4 -11.98 19.06 5.14
CA VAL A 4 -12.18 18.53 3.77
C VAL A 4 -11.66 19.52 2.74
N ALA A 5 -11.99 20.81 2.88
CA ALA A 5 -11.53 21.85 1.98
C ALA A 5 -9.99 21.96 1.98
N PHE A 6 -9.36 21.98 3.16
CA PHE A 6 -7.91 21.96 3.28
C PHE A 6 -7.29 20.70 2.69
N GLY A 7 -7.90 19.53 2.89
CA GLY A 7 -7.42 18.29 2.30
C GLY A 7 -7.47 18.28 0.78
N LEU A 8 -8.55 18.79 0.17
CA LEU A 8 -8.69 18.90 -1.28
C LEU A 8 -7.71 19.92 -1.87
N LEU A 9 -7.61 21.10 -1.26
CA LEU A 9 -6.68 22.15 -1.70
C LEU A 9 -5.22 21.73 -1.54
N GLY A 10 -4.87 21.16 -0.38
CA GLY A 10 -3.53 20.64 -0.09
C GLY A 10 -3.18 19.47 -1.00
N GLY A 11 -4.12 18.56 -1.27
CA GLY A 11 -3.96 17.47 -2.23
C GLY A 11 -3.73 17.95 -3.65
N TRP A 12 -4.52 18.93 -4.11
CA TRP A 12 -4.35 19.55 -5.42
C TRP A 12 -2.98 20.21 -5.56
N LEU A 13 -2.56 21.00 -4.56
CA LEU A 13 -1.26 21.65 -4.54
C LEU A 13 -0.12 20.62 -4.52
N LEU A 14 -0.26 19.56 -3.73
CA LEU A 14 0.71 18.48 -3.65
C LEU A 14 0.88 17.80 -5.01
N VAL A 15 -0.22 17.48 -5.70
CA VAL A 15 -0.17 16.90 -7.05
C VAL A 15 0.49 17.85 -8.05
N LEU A 16 0.22 19.14 -7.98
CA LEU A 16 0.85 20.14 -8.84
C LEU A 16 2.37 20.21 -8.63
N LEU A 17 2.82 20.18 -7.36
CA LEU A 17 4.23 20.17 -7.01
C LEU A 17 4.94 18.91 -7.49
N LEU A 18 4.32 17.75 -7.28
CA LEU A 18 4.88 16.47 -7.74
C LEU A 18 4.99 16.45 -9.27
N ARG A 19 3.97 16.88 -10.00
CA ARG A 19 4.02 16.95 -11.47
C ARG A 19 5.06 17.92 -12.04
N ARG A 20 5.64 18.81 -11.23
CA ARG A 20 6.57 19.84 -11.69
C ARG A 20 8.03 19.50 -11.41
N SER A 21 8.31 18.47 -10.62
CA SER A 21 9.66 17.97 -10.39
C SER A 21 9.84 16.66 -11.15
N ASP A 22 10.96 16.45 -11.82
CA ASP A 22 11.31 15.13 -12.38
C ASP A 22 12.26 14.35 -11.43
N ASP A 23 12.76 15.00 -10.38
CA ASP A 23 13.71 14.43 -9.43
C ASP A 23 12.99 13.58 -8.35
N ALA A 24 13.34 12.29 -8.28
CA ALA A 24 12.80 11.34 -7.30
C ALA A 24 13.10 11.73 -5.83
N ALA A 25 14.24 12.39 -5.56
CA ALA A 25 14.59 12.85 -4.22
C ALA A 25 13.70 14.02 -3.78
N ALA A 26 13.47 14.98 -4.68
CA ALA A 26 12.57 16.10 -4.45
C ALA A 26 11.13 15.62 -4.18
N HIS A 27 10.65 14.67 -4.97
CA HIS A 27 9.35 14.02 -4.75
C HIS A 27 9.24 13.37 -3.37
N GLY A 28 10.24 12.59 -2.99
CA GLY A 28 10.29 11.95 -1.67
C GLY A 28 10.24 12.96 -0.53
N ALA A 29 11.04 14.04 -0.64
CA ALA A 29 11.07 15.11 0.35
C ALA A 29 9.72 15.83 0.48
N VAL A 30 9.09 16.17 -0.65
CA VAL A 30 7.77 16.83 -0.67
C VAL A 30 6.71 15.93 -0.02
N LEU A 31 6.69 14.64 -0.35
CA LEU A 31 5.73 13.71 0.27
C LEU A 31 5.94 13.57 1.78
N LEU A 32 7.20 13.59 2.24
CA LEU A 32 7.52 13.49 3.66
C LEU A 32 7.20 14.78 4.43
N MET A 33 7.36 15.93 3.80
CA MET A 33 7.10 17.21 4.43
C MET A 33 5.63 17.60 4.41
N ALA A 34 4.87 17.21 3.38
CA ALA A 34 3.47 17.62 3.19
C ALA A 34 2.52 17.37 4.38
N PRO A 35 2.59 16.26 5.15
CA PRO A 35 1.62 15.98 6.21
C PRO A 35 1.60 17.03 7.33
N VAL A 36 2.76 17.50 7.78
CA VAL A 36 2.89 18.41 8.93
C VAL A 36 2.27 19.79 8.70
N PRO A 37 2.63 20.56 7.65
CA PRO A 37 2.04 21.87 7.40
C PRO A 37 0.56 21.74 7.06
N LEU A 38 0.15 20.68 6.36
CA LEU A 38 -1.26 20.45 6.04
C LEU A 38 -2.09 20.17 7.30
N TYR A 39 -1.57 19.34 8.20
CA TYR A 39 -2.19 19.06 9.49
C TYR A 39 -2.35 20.36 10.32
N LEU A 40 -1.27 21.12 10.49
CA LEU A 40 -1.25 22.35 11.28
C LEU A 40 -2.19 23.42 10.70
N SER A 41 -2.18 23.59 9.38
CA SER A 41 -3.04 24.58 8.70
C SER A 41 -4.53 24.26 8.88
N ALA A 42 -4.89 22.97 8.85
CA ALA A 42 -6.26 22.55 9.05
C ALA A 42 -6.70 22.69 10.52
N GLU A 43 -5.86 22.32 11.49
CA GLU A 43 -6.16 22.45 12.93
C GLU A 43 -6.30 23.91 13.36
N THR A 44 -5.39 24.79 12.91
CA THR A 44 -5.45 26.24 13.22
C THR A 44 -6.71 26.90 12.64
N ALA A 45 -7.28 26.35 11.57
CA ALA A 45 -8.55 26.77 10.99
C ALA A 45 -9.78 26.12 11.65
N GLY A 46 -9.61 25.33 12.72
CA GLY A 46 -10.70 24.64 13.42
C GLY A 46 -11.25 23.41 12.67
N GLY A 47 -10.51 22.89 11.69
CA GLY A 47 -10.83 21.65 10.98
C GLY A 47 -10.03 20.46 11.52
N SER A 48 -10.43 19.23 11.15
CA SER A 48 -9.63 18.04 11.47
C SER A 48 -8.39 17.96 10.60
N GLY A 49 -7.20 18.11 11.20
CA GLY A 49 -5.92 18.00 10.51
C GLY A 49 -5.68 16.60 9.95
N ILE A 50 -6.08 15.57 10.69
CA ILE A 50 -5.97 14.17 10.24
C ILE A 50 -6.76 13.95 8.95
N LEU A 51 -8.01 14.43 8.89
CA LEU A 51 -8.85 14.29 7.71
C LEU A 51 -8.26 15.03 6.49
N ALA A 52 -7.69 16.22 6.71
CA ALA A 52 -7.04 16.99 5.65
C ALA A 52 -5.86 16.20 5.03
N VAL A 53 -4.98 15.66 5.88
CA VAL A 53 -3.83 14.85 5.44
C VAL A 53 -4.28 13.59 4.69
N VAL A 54 -5.30 12.89 5.19
CA VAL A 54 -5.83 11.67 4.54
C VAL A 54 -6.38 11.98 3.15
N LEU A 55 -7.17 13.05 3.00
CA LEU A 55 -7.73 13.44 1.70
C LEU A 55 -6.65 13.87 0.71
N ALA A 56 -5.66 14.63 1.15
CA ALA A 56 -4.54 15.02 0.31
C ALA A 56 -3.71 13.80 -0.13
N ALA A 57 -3.45 12.86 0.78
CA ALA A 57 -2.75 11.61 0.47
C ALA A 57 -3.53 10.73 -0.51
N LEU A 58 -4.87 10.66 -0.39
CA LEU A 58 -5.73 9.94 -1.33
C LEU A 58 -5.66 10.56 -2.74
N MET A 59 -5.73 11.89 -2.86
CA MET A 59 -5.56 12.59 -4.15
C MET A 59 -4.17 12.35 -4.74
N ALA A 60 -3.12 12.52 -3.94
CA ALA A 60 -1.75 12.33 -4.40
C ALA A 60 -1.51 10.89 -4.87
N SER A 61 -1.98 9.90 -4.10
CA SER A 61 -1.94 8.48 -4.46
C SER A 61 -2.57 8.24 -5.84
N GLN A 62 -3.80 8.71 -6.07
CA GLN A 62 -4.48 8.53 -7.36
C GLN A 62 -3.71 9.18 -8.51
N ALA A 63 -3.20 10.40 -8.33
CA ALA A 63 -2.45 11.11 -9.35
C ALA A 63 -1.13 10.41 -9.71
N THR A 64 -0.39 9.90 -8.72
CA THR A 64 0.86 9.16 -8.94
C THR A 64 0.63 7.80 -9.60
N TYR A 65 -0.52 7.16 -9.39
CA TYR A 65 -0.87 5.89 -10.06
C TYR A 65 -1.39 6.08 -11.49
N ALA A 66 -1.85 7.27 -11.87
CA ALA A 66 -2.33 7.56 -13.21
C ALA A 66 -1.19 7.85 -14.20
N ASP A 67 0.04 8.06 -13.72
CA ASP A 67 1.20 8.43 -14.53
C ASP A 67 2.13 7.22 -14.76
N PRO A 68 2.16 6.65 -15.99
CA PRO A 68 2.98 5.48 -16.32
C PRO A 68 4.50 5.75 -16.23
N ALA A 69 4.92 7.01 -16.38
CA ALA A 69 6.33 7.40 -16.51
C ALA A 69 7.05 7.64 -15.16
N TYR A 70 6.38 7.44 -14.03
CA TYR A 70 6.92 7.83 -12.72
C TYR A 70 8.01 6.85 -12.22
N GLU A 71 9.28 7.15 -12.54
CA GLU A 71 10.45 6.36 -12.10
C GLU A 71 10.63 6.37 -10.57
N GLY A 72 10.21 7.44 -9.87
CA GLY A 72 10.38 7.58 -8.42
C GLY A 72 9.50 6.66 -7.55
N ARG A 73 8.60 5.86 -8.13
CA ARG A 73 7.54 5.11 -7.40
C ARG A 73 8.14 4.06 -6.48
N LEU A 74 9.15 3.35 -6.97
CA LEU A 74 9.85 2.32 -6.21
C LEU A 74 10.58 2.91 -5.01
N GLN A 75 11.31 4.02 -5.20
CA GLN A 75 12.08 4.67 -4.14
C GLN A 75 11.16 5.29 -3.07
N VAL A 76 10.12 6.00 -3.47
CA VAL A 76 9.14 6.60 -2.55
C VAL A 76 8.40 5.52 -1.76
N THR A 77 7.97 4.43 -2.42
CA THR A 77 7.30 3.32 -1.71
C THR A 77 8.23 2.64 -0.71
N ALA A 78 9.50 2.43 -1.06
CA ALA A 78 10.49 1.85 -0.17
C ALA A 78 10.76 2.77 1.04
N LEU A 79 10.90 4.07 0.81
CA LEU A 79 11.09 5.08 1.85
C LEU A 79 9.92 5.11 2.83
N TRP A 80 8.68 5.15 2.33
CA TRP A 80 7.48 5.08 3.18
C TRP A 80 7.39 3.79 3.97
N ARG A 81 7.75 2.66 3.35
CA ARG A 81 7.78 1.38 4.05
C ARG A 81 8.80 1.39 5.17
N ALA A 82 10.00 1.90 4.94
CA ALA A 82 11.05 2.01 5.95
C ALA A 82 10.62 2.91 7.12
N ILE A 83 10.06 4.09 6.82
CA ILE A 83 9.58 5.05 7.82
C ILE A 83 8.43 4.45 8.62
N THR A 84 7.45 3.83 7.97
CA THR A 84 6.31 3.22 8.66
C THR A 84 6.77 2.10 9.60
N VAL A 85 7.71 1.25 9.16
CA VAL A 85 8.30 0.20 10.00
C VAL A 85 9.05 0.81 11.19
N LEU A 86 9.85 1.85 10.97
CA LEU A 86 10.61 2.51 12.02
C LEU A 86 9.69 3.16 13.06
N LEU A 87 8.68 3.92 12.62
CA LEU A 87 7.71 4.57 13.49
C LEU A 87 6.87 3.54 14.27
N GLN A 88 6.44 2.45 13.62
CA GLN A 88 5.73 1.38 14.31
C GLN A 88 6.62 0.68 15.34
N ALA A 89 7.87 0.37 14.98
CA ALA A 89 8.82 -0.25 15.90
C ALA A 89 9.09 0.65 17.10
N ALA A 90 9.32 1.95 16.89
CA ALA A 90 9.49 2.93 17.95
C ALA A 90 8.24 3.02 18.85
N ALA A 91 7.05 3.09 18.27
CA ALA A 91 5.82 3.17 19.04
C ALA A 91 5.56 1.90 19.87
N PHE A 92 5.82 0.71 19.32
CA PHE A 92 5.73 -0.55 20.09
C PHE A 92 6.83 -0.71 21.12
N PHE A 93 8.03 -0.19 20.85
CA PHE A 93 9.11 -0.17 21.82
C PHE A 93 8.73 0.71 23.02
N LEU A 94 8.24 1.92 22.78
CA LEU A 94 7.73 2.81 23.83
C LEU A 94 6.55 2.17 24.59
N LEU A 95 5.63 1.53 23.86
CA LEU A 95 4.52 0.77 24.47
C LEU A 95 5.02 -0.30 25.43
N GLY A 96 6.03 -1.06 25.01
CA GLY A 96 6.62 -2.14 25.79
C GLY A 96 7.36 -1.64 27.04
N LEU A 97 7.95 -0.44 26.97
CA LEU A 97 8.57 0.22 28.12
C LEU A 97 7.54 0.78 29.10
N GLU A 98 6.44 1.34 28.61
CA GLU A 98 5.42 1.96 29.44
C GLU A 98 4.52 0.94 30.14
N LEU A 99 4.28 -0.22 29.54
CA LEU A 99 3.35 -1.23 30.06
C LEU A 99 3.68 -1.70 31.50
N PRO A 100 4.92 -2.09 31.85
CA PRO A 100 5.26 -2.49 33.21
C PRO A 100 5.08 -1.36 34.22
N GLU A 101 5.41 -0.13 33.83
CA GLU A 101 5.37 1.04 34.71
C GLU A 101 3.91 1.45 34.99
N SER A 102 3.09 1.48 33.94
CA SER A 102 1.64 1.71 34.04
C SER A 102 0.95 0.69 34.96
N LEU A 103 1.39 -0.58 34.95
CA LEU A 103 0.85 -1.61 35.86
C LEU A 103 1.32 -1.47 37.32
N ARG A 104 2.53 -0.94 37.55
CA ARG A 104 3.08 -0.74 38.90
C ARG A 104 2.43 0.42 39.63
N GLN A 105 2.10 1.49 38.90
CA GLN A 105 1.47 2.68 39.45
C GLN A 105 0.00 2.46 39.85
N LEU A 106 -0.63 1.38 39.36
CA LEU A 106 -2.01 1.08 39.68
C LEU A 106 -2.20 0.54 41.12
N PRO A 107 -3.24 1.02 41.83
CA PRO A 107 -3.73 0.42 43.05
C PRO A 107 -4.00 -1.09 42.90
N PRO A 108 -3.85 -1.89 43.97
CA PRO A 108 -4.11 -3.34 43.91
C PRO A 108 -5.53 -3.70 43.46
N GLU A 109 -6.52 -2.89 43.83
CA GLU A 109 -7.94 -3.04 43.46
C GLU A 109 -8.19 -2.85 41.95
N ASP A 110 -7.59 -1.82 41.35
CA ASP A 110 -7.66 -1.57 39.91
C ASP A 110 -6.93 -2.67 39.13
N ARG A 111 -5.82 -3.18 39.68
CA ARG A 111 -5.09 -4.31 39.09
C ARG A 111 -5.91 -5.60 39.09
N ALA A 112 -6.69 -5.84 40.13
CA ALA A 112 -7.63 -6.97 40.16
C ALA A 112 -8.72 -6.80 39.10
N THR A 113 -9.18 -5.57 38.88
CA THR A 113 -10.19 -5.23 37.86
C THR A 113 -9.71 -5.54 36.44
N LEU A 114 -8.42 -5.35 36.14
CA LEU A 114 -7.84 -5.65 34.83
C LEU A 114 -8.00 -7.12 34.40
N TRP A 115 -8.05 -8.08 35.35
CA TRP A 115 -8.19 -9.51 35.03
C TRP A 115 -9.45 -9.85 34.25
N TRP A 116 -10.55 -9.15 34.49
CA TRP A 116 -11.80 -9.34 33.76
C TRP A 116 -12.05 -8.24 32.73
N ALA A 117 -11.62 -7.01 33.01
CA ALA A 117 -11.83 -5.87 32.12
C ALA A 117 -11.10 -6.05 30.79
N VAL A 118 -9.85 -6.51 30.79
CA VAL A 118 -9.06 -6.63 29.56
C VAL A 118 -9.61 -7.73 28.64
N PRO A 119 -9.92 -8.96 29.11
CA PRO A 119 -10.60 -9.94 28.28
C PRO A 119 -11.95 -9.45 27.73
N ALA A 120 -12.74 -8.74 28.54
CA ALA A 120 -14.02 -8.17 28.10
C ALA A 120 -13.84 -7.10 27.02
N ILE A 121 -12.87 -6.20 27.17
CA ILE A 121 -12.52 -5.19 26.15
C ILE A 121 -12.06 -5.88 24.86
N VAL A 122 -11.16 -6.86 24.95
CA VAL A 122 -10.66 -7.58 23.78
C VAL A 122 -11.78 -8.33 23.06
N ALA A 123 -12.65 -9.03 23.80
CA ALA A 123 -13.81 -9.70 23.24
C ALA A 123 -14.77 -8.70 22.58
N GLY A 124 -15.07 -7.59 23.24
CA GLY A 124 -15.90 -6.51 22.70
C GLY A 124 -15.33 -5.94 21.40
N LEU A 125 -14.03 -5.65 21.34
CA LEU A 125 -13.36 -5.18 20.14
C LEU A 125 -13.45 -6.18 18.99
N ILE A 126 -13.28 -7.48 19.27
CA ILE A 126 -13.39 -8.54 18.27
C ILE A 126 -14.84 -8.63 17.75
N VAL A 127 -15.83 -8.61 18.64
CA VAL A 127 -17.26 -8.68 18.29
C VAL A 127 -17.66 -7.48 17.46
N VAL A 128 -17.37 -6.25 17.92
CA VAL A 128 -17.69 -5.01 17.20
C VAL A 128 -17.07 -5.04 15.81
N ARG A 129 -15.79 -5.43 15.71
CA ARG A 129 -15.12 -5.55 14.42
C ARG A 129 -15.79 -6.58 13.52
N MET A 130 -16.17 -7.73 14.04
CA MET A 130 -16.80 -8.78 13.25
C MET A 130 -18.19 -8.36 12.76
N VAL A 131 -18.97 -7.69 13.61
CA VAL A 131 -20.26 -7.09 13.23
C VAL A 131 -20.08 -6.05 12.12
N VAL A 132 -19.12 -5.13 12.25
CA VAL A 132 -18.86 -4.10 11.23
C VAL A 132 -18.45 -4.73 9.90
N VAL A 133 -17.53 -5.70 9.92
CA VAL A 133 -17.06 -6.37 8.69
C VAL A 133 -18.19 -7.17 8.04
N TRP A 134 -18.94 -7.97 8.82
CA TRP A 134 -20.08 -8.72 8.30
C TRP A 134 -21.17 -7.81 7.76
N THR A 135 -21.44 -6.67 8.41
CA THR A 135 -22.39 -5.66 7.92
C THR A 135 -21.91 -5.05 6.62
N GLY A 136 -20.63 -4.69 6.50
CA GLY A 136 -20.05 -4.16 5.27
C GLY A 136 -20.13 -5.15 4.09
N PHE A 137 -19.80 -6.42 4.33
CA PHE A 137 -19.99 -7.48 3.34
C PHE A 137 -21.48 -7.71 3.00
N GLY A 138 -22.36 -7.60 4.00
CA GLY A 138 -23.81 -7.67 3.84
C GLY A 138 -24.39 -6.51 3.02
N LEU A 139 -23.85 -5.29 3.15
CA LEU A 139 -24.28 -4.13 2.37
C LEU A 139 -23.84 -4.26 0.90
N ARG A 140 -22.65 -4.81 0.64
CA ARG A 140 -22.18 -5.12 -0.73
C ARG A 140 -23.05 -6.14 -1.46
N ARG A 141 -23.78 -6.98 -0.71
CA ARG A 141 -24.82 -7.88 -1.28
C ARG A 141 -25.93 -7.10 -1.97
N LEU A 142 -26.32 -5.95 -1.41
CA LEU A 142 -27.40 -5.13 -1.94
C LEU A 142 -26.98 -4.34 -3.19
N THR A 143 -25.67 -4.17 -3.41
CA THR A 143 -25.11 -3.43 -4.56
C THR A 143 -24.61 -4.33 -5.70
N GLY A 144 -24.78 -5.66 -5.61
CA GLY A 144 -24.45 -6.60 -6.70
C GLY A 144 -22.95 -6.84 -6.95
N LEU A 145 -22.07 -6.32 -6.08
CA LEU A 145 -20.61 -6.48 -6.17
C LEU A 145 -20.18 -7.78 -5.46
N ASP A 146 -20.50 -8.93 -6.06
CA ASP A 146 -20.33 -10.24 -5.42
C ASP A 146 -18.90 -10.82 -5.55
N ALA A 147 -18.41 -11.41 -4.45
CA ALA A 147 -17.21 -12.26 -4.41
C ALA A 147 -17.56 -13.65 -3.83
N PRO A 148 -17.01 -14.75 -4.38
CA PRO A 148 -17.20 -16.09 -3.84
C PRO A 148 -16.50 -16.26 -2.47
N HIS A 149 -17.09 -17.08 -1.57
CA HIS A 149 -16.62 -17.39 -0.19
C HIS A 149 -16.93 -16.35 0.93
N ARG A 150 -18.10 -15.72 0.81
CA ARG A 150 -18.68 -14.66 1.68
C ARG A 150 -18.30 -14.66 3.18
N TRP A 151 -18.76 -15.62 3.98
CA TRP A 151 -18.59 -15.53 5.44
C TRP A 151 -17.17 -15.87 5.90
N ARG A 152 -16.49 -16.79 5.20
CA ARG A 152 -15.10 -17.17 5.53
C ARG A 152 -14.15 -16.01 5.24
N THR A 153 -14.29 -15.38 4.09
CA THR A 153 -13.52 -14.19 3.73
C THR A 153 -13.83 -13.03 4.67
N ALA A 154 -15.10 -12.79 5.00
CA ALA A 154 -15.46 -11.73 5.94
C ALA A 154 -14.91 -12.00 7.36
N THR A 155 -14.97 -13.24 7.85
CA THR A 155 -14.36 -13.63 9.13
C THR A 155 -12.84 -13.49 9.09
N LEU A 156 -12.18 -13.89 8.00
CA LEU A 156 -10.74 -13.71 7.85
C LEU A 156 -10.36 -12.24 7.82
N VAL A 157 -11.11 -11.39 7.09
CA VAL A 157 -10.88 -9.93 7.05
C VAL A 157 -11.10 -9.29 8.42
N GLY A 158 -12.12 -9.73 9.15
CA GLY A 158 -12.34 -9.31 10.54
C GLY A 158 -11.20 -9.74 11.46
N TRP A 159 -10.61 -10.92 11.23
CA TRP A 159 -9.48 -11.45 12.01
C TRP A 159 -8.11 -10.86 11.62
N ALA A 160 -7.93 -10.51 10.34
CA ALA A 160 -6.69 -10.00 9.74
C ALA A 160 -6.35 -8.56 10.12
N GLY A 161 -7.08 -7.98 11.06
CA GLY A 161 -6.87 -6.61 11.48
C GLY A 161 -5.49 -6.35 12.05
N SER A 162 -4.70 -5.53 11.36
CA SER A 162 -3.48 -4.97 11.92
C SER A 162 -3.83 -4.18 13.17
N ARG A 163 -3.21 -4.53 14.29
CA ARG A 163 -3.41 -3.87 15.57
C ARG A 163 -2.29 -2.86 15.71
N GLY A 164 -2.64 -1.61 15.46
CA GLY A 164 -1.66 -0.54 15.33
C GLY A 164 -1.31 0.09 16.68
N PRO A 165 -0.14 0.75 16.77
CA PRO A 165 0.21 1.57 17.93
C PRO A 165 -0.73 2.77 18.14
N VAL A 166 -1.52 3.13 17.12
CA VAL A 166 -2.42 4.30 17.14
C VAL A 166 -3.36 4.30 18.34
N SER A 167 -3.93 3.15 18.72
CA SER A 167 -4.81 3.06 19.89
C SER A 167 -4.10 3.41 21.19
N ALA A 168 -2.84 3.01 21.34
CA ALA A 168 -2.06 3.34 22.52
C ALA A 168 -1.61 4.79 22.53
N LEU A 169 -1.20 5.33 21.38
CA LEU A 169 -0.91 6.76 21.24
C LEU A 169 -2.14 7.62 21.58
N ALA A 170 -3.33 7.18 21.18
CA ALA A 170 -4.58 7.82 21.57
C ALA A 170 -4.82 7.75 23.09
N ALA A 171 -4.53 6.63 23.75
CA ALA A 171 -4.60 6.56 25.21
C ALA A 171 -3.61 7.52 25.89
N PHE A 172 -2.40 7.69 25.35
CA PHE A 172 -1.44 8.67 25.86
C PHE A 172 -1.85 10.12 25.62
N SER A 173 -2.65 10.39 24.59
CA SER A 173 -3.21 11.71 24.33
C SER A 173 -4.29 12.14 25.34
N LEU A 174 -4.74 11.24 26.22
CA LEU A 174 -5.67 11.59 27.28
C LEU A 174 -5.04 12.62 28.23
N PRO A 175 -5.71 13.77 28.46
CA PRO A 175 -5.16 14.84 29.27
C PRO A 175 -4.96 14.37 30.70
N LEU A 176 -3.90 14.88 31.35
CA LEU A 176 -3.60 14.58 32.75
C LEU A 176 -4.62 15.24 33.71
N VAL A 177 -5.18 16.37 33.28
CA VAL A 177 -6.11 17.18 34.05
C VAL A 177 -7.38 17.43 33.25
N THR A 178 -8.50 17.48 33.96
CA THR A 178 -9.81 17.92 33.46
C THR A 178 -9.80 19.44 33.21
N ALA A 179 -10.84 19.96 32.54
CA ALA A 179 -11.00 21.40 32.32
C ALA A 179 -11.05 22.20 33.64
N ASP A 180 -11.46 21.54 34.73
CA ASP A 180 -11.52 22.11 36.08
C ASP A 180 -10.19 22.01 36.85
N GLY A 181 -9.11 21.53 36.20
CA GLY A 181 -7.78 21.39 36.80
C GLY A 181 -7.58 20.16 37.70
N LEU A 182 -8.61 19.33 37.88
CA LEU A 182 -8.53 18.10 38.67
C LEU A 182 -7.90 16.95 37.87
N PRO A 183 -7.14 16.03 38.50
CA PRO A 183 -6.63 14.83 37.84
C PRO A 183 -7.74 14.04 37.15
N LEU A 184 -7.49 13.58 35.91
CA LEU A 184 -8.48 12.80 35.18
C LEU A 184 -8.72 11.46 35.89
N PRO A 185 -9.95 11.18 36.36
CA PRO A 185 -10.24 9.94 37.09
C PRO A 185 -10.05 8.72 36.20
N ALA A 186 -9.51 7.64 36.78
CA ALA A 186 -9.27 6.35 36.13
C ALA A 186 -8.37 6.40 34.87
N ARG A 187 -7.65 7.49 34.62
CA ARG A 187 -6.74 7.62 33.47
C ARG A 187 -5.75 6.48 33.40
N ASP A 188 -5.07 6.20 34.51
CA ASP A 188 -4.01 5.20 34.55
C ASP A 188 -4.57 3.79 34.33
N MET A 189 -5.81 3.54 34.79
CA MET A 189 -6.53 2.29 34.50
C MET A 189 -6.87 2.17 33.00
N VAL A 190 -7.35 3.24 32.37
CA VAL A 190 -7.65 3.27 30.93
C VAL A 190 -6.39 3.07 30.10
N VAL A 191 -5.29 3.73 30.46
CA VAL A 191 -3.99 3.56 29.82
C VAL A 191 -3.53 2.11 29.96
N ALA A 192 -3.43 1.58 31.18
CA ALA A 192 -3.01 0.20 31.42
C ALA A 192 -3.88 -0.83 30.69
N ALA A 193 -5.21 -0.68 30.73
CA ALA A 193 -6.14 -1.56 30.03
C ALA A 193 -5.95 -1.49 28.51
N THR A 194 -5.70 -0.30 27.95
CA THR A 194 -5.44 -0.12 26.53
C THR A 194 -4.11 -0.75 26.13
N LEU A 195 -3.04 -0.53 26.91
CA LEU A 195 -1.73 -1.14 26.67
C LEU A 195 -1.82 -2.67 26.70
N LEU A 196 -2.49 -3.23 27.71
CA LEU A 196 -2.65 -4.68 27.85
C LEU A 196 -3.54 -5.26 26.74
N ALA A 197 -4.63 -4.57 26.38
CA ALA A 197 -5.47 -4.95 25.25
C ALA A 197 -4.66 -4.95 23.94
N VAL A 198 -3.86 -3.92 23.66
CA VAL A 198 -2.98 -3.87 22.48
C VAL A 198 -1.97 -5.02 22.51
N ALA A 199 -1.37 -5.34 23.66
CA ALA A 199 -0.42 -6.45 23.79
C ALA A 199 -1.07 -7.83 23.55
N VAL A 200 -2.18 -8.13 24.24
CA VAL A 200 -2.95 -9.39 24.08
C VAL A 200 -3.36 -9.56 22.63
N THR A 201 -3.80 -8.47 22.03
CA THR A 201 -4.29 -8.50 20.68
C THR A 201 -3.13 -8.60 19.68
N LEU A 202 -1.96 -8.01 19.90
CA LEU A 202 -0.78 -8.27 19.09
C LEU A 202 -0.41 -9.77 19.08
N VAL A 203 -0.41 -10.43 20.25
CA VAL A 203 -0.20 -11.88 20.35
C VAL A 203 -1.25 -12.65 19.56
N LEU A 204 -2.52 -12.28 19.70
CA LEU A 204 -3.61 -12.92 18.97
C LEU A 204 -3.48 -12.75 17.44
N SER A 205 -2.79 -11.73 16.93
CA SER A 205 -2.60 -11.55 15.48
C SER A 205 -1.74 -12.66 14.85
N THR A 206 -0.85 -13.29 15.62
CA THR A 206 -0.05 -14.44 15.15
C THR A 206 -0.91 -15.67 14.80
N THR A 207 -2.15 -15.72 15.31
CA THR A 207 -3.12 -16.78 15.02
C THR A 207 -3.79 -16.64 13.65
N LEU A 208 -3.49 -15.60 12.87
CA LEU A 208 -4.11 -15.39 11.57
C LEU A 208 -3.83 -16.57 10.60
N THR A 209 -2.58 -17.01 10.50
CA THR A 209 -2.17 -18.11 9.62
C THR A 209 -2.87 -19.44 9.95
N PRO A 210 -2.93 -19.90 11.22
CA PRO A 210 -3.71 -21.09 11.55
C PRO A 210 -5.21 -20.91 11.34
N VAL A 211 -5.79 -19.74 11.64
CA VAL A 211 -7.21 -19.46 11.40
C VAL A 211 -7.54 -19.50 9.90
N ALA A 212 -6.68 -18.92 9.06
CA ALA A 212 -6.82 -18.97 7.60
C ALA A 212 -6.80 -20.40 7.06
N ARG A 213 -5.88 -21.24 7.57
CA ARG A 213 -5.81 -22.67 7.22
C ARG A 213 -7.05 -23.43 7.67
N MET A 214 -7.53 -23.18 8.89
CA MET A 214 -8.72 -23.82 9.45
C MET A 214 -9.99 -23.47 8.66
N LEU A 215 -10.11 -22.23 8.19
CA LEU A 215 -11.24 -21.78 7.37
C LEU A 215 -11.23 -22.35 5.94
N LYS A 216 -10.20 -23.10 5.53
CA LYS A 216 -10.05 -23.67 4.17
C LYS A 216 -10.38 -22.65 3.09
N ILE A 217 -9.92 -21.40 3.28
CA ILE A 217 -10.05 -20.37 2.26
C ILE A 217 -9.03 -20.75 1.19
N GLN A 218 -9.51 -21.40 0.14
CA GLN A 218 -8.76 -21.43 -1.11
C GLN A 218 -8.58 -19.96 -1.49
N SER A 219 -7.33 -19.53 -1.70
CA SER A 219 -7.07 -18.22 -2.29
C SER A 219 -8.04 -18.06 -3.46
N PRO A 220 -8.75 -16.92 -3.60
CA PRO A 220 -9.37 -16.58 -4.88
C PRO A 220 -8.35 -16.90 -5.95
N ASP A 221 -8.76 -17.40 -7.11
CA ASP A 221 -7.89 -17.85 -8.20
C ASP A 221 -7.03 -16.70 -8.77
N THR A 222 -6.14 -16.21 -7.91
CA THR A 222 -5.21 -15.11 -8.08
C THR A 222 -4.18 -15.58 -9.07
N GLY A 223 -3.90 -16.89 -9.08
CA GLY A 223 -3.17 -17.58 -10.13
C GLY A 223 -3.80 -17.34 -11.49
N ALA A 224 -5.09 -17.67 -11.71
CA ALA A 224 -5.72 -17.47 -13.01
C ALA A 224 -5.82 -15.99 -13.42
N VAL A 225 -6.18 -15.09 -12.48
CA VAL A 225 -6.24 -13.64 -12.77
C VAL A 225 -4.85 -13.11 -13.13
N GLU A 226 -3.84 -13.45 -12.34
CA GLU A 226 -2.46 -13.05 -12.60
C GLU A 226 -1.96 -13.63 -13.92
N SER A 227 -2.15 -14.93 -14.18
CA SER A 227 -1.80 -15.57 -15.46
C SER A 227 -2.47 -14.89 -16.65
N ARG A 228 -3.75 -14.50 -16.52
CA ARG A 228 -4.48 -13.78 -17.57
C ARG A 228 -3.88 -12.39 -17.80
N LEU A 229 -3.57 -11.64 -16.74
CA LEU A 229 -2.91 -10.34 -16.84
C LEU A 229 -1.52 -10.45 -17.44
N ARG A 230 -0.74 -11.43 -17.01
CA ARG A 230 0.59 -11.73 -17.55
C ARG A 230 0.54 -12.02 -19.04
N LEU A 231 -0.47 -12.76 -19.50
CA LEU A 231 -0.68 -13.06 -20.91
C LEU A 231 -1.08 -11.81 -21.71
N ALA A 232 -1.96 -10.97 -21.18
CA ALA A 232 -2.38 -9.73 -21.84
C ALA A 232 -1.19 -8.75 -22.01
N MET A 233 -0.41 -8.54 -20.95
CA MET A 233 0.81 -7.72 -21.02
C MET A 233 1.83 -8.28 -22.03
N ALA A 234 2.07 -9.59 -22.02
CA ALA A 234 2.98 -10.22 -22.97
C ALA A 234 2.50 -10.05 -24.43
N ARG A 235 1.19 -10.12 -24.68
CA ARG A 235 0.63 -9.86 -26.02
C ARG A 235 0.82 -8.41 -26.44
N ALA A 236 0.63 -7.43 -25.55
CA ALA A 236 0.85 -6.03 -25.85
C ALA A 236 2.33 -5.74 -26.19
N ALA A 237 3.26 -6.31 -25.41
CA ALA A 237 4.69 -6.21 -25.68
C ALA A 237 5.08 -6.85 -27.02
N LEU A 238 4.55 -8.04 -27.32
CA LEU A 238 4.83 -8.74 -28.58
C LEU A 238 4.23 -8.01 -29.78
N ALA A 239 3.04 -7.41 -29.66
CA ALA A 239 2.45 -6.59 -30.71
C ALA A 239 3.33 -5.36 -31.02
N THR A 240 3.92 -4.76 -29.98
CA THR A 240 4.86 -3.64 -30.11
C THR A 240 6.16 -4.09 -30.80
N LEU A 241 6.70 -5.24 -30.39
CA LEU A 241 7.85 -5.87 -31.06
C LEU A 241 7.58 -6.12 -32.55
N ASP A 242 6.43 -6.73 -32.87
CA ASP A 242 6.05 -7.05 -34.25
C ASP A 242 5.91 -5.77 -35.08
N ALA A 243 5.24 -4.74 -34.56
CA ALA A 243 5.09 -3.45 -35.24
C ALA A 243 6.44 -2.75 -35.50
N ALA A 244 7.31 -2.68 -34.48
CA ALA A 244 8.62 -2.04 -34.62
C ALA A 244 9.54 -2.80 -35.57
N THR A 245 9.48 -4.14 -35.57
CA THR A 245 10.24 -4.95 -36.55
C THR A 245 9.76 -4.73 -37.98
N ALA A 246 8.45 -4.67 -38.21
CA ALA A 246 7.89 -4.41 -39.52
C ALA A 246 8.24 -3.00 -40.05
N GLU A 247 8.28 -1.99 -39.17
CA GLU A 247 8.70 -0.64 -39.52
C GLU A 247 10.21 -0.56 -39.83
N ALA A 248 11.04 -1.30 -39.08
CA ALA A 248 12.47 -1.38 -39.34
C ALA A 248 12.78 -2.06 -40.68
N ASP A 249 12.04 -3.12 -41.01
CA ASP A 249 12.14 -3.79 -42.30
C ASP A 249 11.75 -2.87 -43.47
N GLN A 250 10.67 -2.08 -43.32
CA GLN A 250 10.25 -1.09 -44.33
C GLN A 250 11.29 0.01 -44.56
N ARG A 251 12.05 0.37 -43.51
CA ARG A 251 13.14 1.35 -43.58
C ARG A 251 14.46 0.76 -44.08
N ASN A 252 14.51 -0.52 -44.46
CA ASN A 252 15.74 -1.26 -44.81
C ASN A 252 16.79 -1.24 -43.68
N GLU A 253 16.36 -1.20 -42.42
CA GLU A 253 17.24 -1.21 -41.25
C GLU A 253 16.84 -2.33 -40.27
N PRO A 254 16.89 -3.62 -40.70
CA PRO A 254 16.37 -4.73 -39.91
C PRO A 254 17.17 -4.94 -38.63
N PHE A 255 16.48 -5.28 -37.55
CA PHE A 255 17.14 -5.71 -36.32
C PHE A 255 17.76 -7.11 -36.49
N PRO A 256 18.83 -7.44 -35.73
CA PRO A 256 19.39 -8.79 -35.74
C PRO A 256 18.34 -9.85 -35.33
N THR A 257 18.12 -10.87 -36.17
CA THR A 257 17.12 -11.93 -35.92
C THR A 257 17.31 -12.64 -34.58
N ALA A 258 18.57 -12.87 -34.19
CA ALA A 258 18.91 -13.47 -32.89
C ALA A 258 18.45 -12.59 -31.71
N ALA A 259 18.55 -11.26 -31.84
CA ALA A 259 18.11 -10.31 -30.83
C ALA A 259 16.59 -10.26 -30.73
N ILE A 260 15.87 -10.22 -31.85
CA ILE A 260 14.38 -10.29 -31.86
C ILE A 260 13.92 -11.60 -31.21
N THR A 261 14.54 -12.72 -31.57
CA THR A 261 14.19 -14.04 -31.01
C THR A 261 14.45 -14.08 -29.51
N ALA A 262 15.58 -13.52 -29.05
CA ALA A 262 15.87 -13.40 -27.63
C ALA A 262 14.86 -12.52 -26.89
N LEU A 263 14.44 -11.39 -27.46
CA LEU A 263 13.40 -10.51 -26.90
C LEU A 263 12.04 -11.21 -26.81
N ARG A 264 11.62 -11.90 -27.88
CA ARG A 264 10.38 -12.68 -27.92
C ARG A 264 10.39 -13.77 -26.85
N THR A 265 11.49 -14.53 -26.78
CA THR A 265 11.67 -15.59 -25.77
C THR A 265 11.67 -15.03 -24.36
N ALA A 266 12.36 -13.91 -24.14
CA ALA A 266 12.37 -13.21 -22.85
C ALA A 266 10.98 -12.71 -22.46
N THR A 267 10.16 -12.26 -23.41
CA THR A 267 8.79 -11.79 -23.13
C THR A 267 7.86 -12.95 -22.78
N VAL A 268 7.93 -14.06 -23.53
CA VAL A 268 7.08 -15.25 -23.34
C VAL A 268 7.46 -16.01 -22.07
N HIS A 269 8.75 -16.25 -21.85
CA HIS A 269 9.24 -17.06 -20.73
C HIS A 269 9.67 -16.23 -19.53
N ARG A 270 9.69 -14.89 -19.62
CA ARG A 270 10.19 -13.98 -18.58
C ARG A 270 11.60 -14.30 -18.09
N VAL A 271 12.41 -14.90 -18.97
CA VAL A 271 13.83 -15.19 -18.72
C VAL A 271 14.64 -14.01 -19.24
N GLY A 272 15.70 -13.62 -18.53
CA GLY A 272 16.59 -12.55 -19.00
C GLY A 272 17.10 -12.86 -20.42
N ALA A 273 17.01 -11.88 -21.31
CA ALA A 273 17.54 -12.04 -22.67
C ALA A 273 19.07 -12.22 -22.60
N SER A 274 19.56 -13.42 -22.89
CA SER A 274 20.99 -13.67 -23.03
C SER A 274 21.55 -12.86 -24.19
N ARG A 275 22.57 -12.03 -23.93
CA ARG A 275 23.30 -11.25 -24.95
C ARG A 275 24.11 -12.20 -25.83
N GLY A 276 23.46 -12.80 -26.83
CA GLY A 276 24.10 -13.67 -27.80
C GLY A 276 24.28 -12.95 -29.14
N GLY A 277 25.47 -12.41 -29.40
CA GLY A 277 25.86 -11.91 -30.72
C GLY A 277 26.76 -10.66 -30.67
N SER A 278 27.63 -10.51 -31.67
CA SER A 278 28.38 -9.28 -31.94
C SER A 278 27.43 -8.20 -32.48
N VAL A 279 26.68 -7.57 -31.58
CA VAL A 279 25.73 -6.50 -31.91
C VAL A 279 26.45 -5.16 -31.87
N THR A 280 26.34 -4.38 -32.95
CA THR A 280 26.93 -3.04 -33.08
C THR A 280 26.41 -2.12 -31.96
N ARG A 281 27.18 -1.11 -31.54
CA ARG A 281 26.73 -0.12 -30.53
C ARG A 281 25.38 0.52 -30.91
N GLN A 282 25.21 0.87 -32.18
CA GLN A 282 23.98 1.43 -32.73
C GLN A 282 22.79 0.45 -32.64
N ASP A 283 23.01 -0.83 -32.95
CA ASP A 283 21.98 -1.86 -32.82
C ASP A 283 21.61 -2.09 -31.35
N GLN A 284 22.57 -1.99 -30.43
CA GLN A 284 22.31 -2.08 -28.99
C GLN A 284 21.42 -0.93 -28.50
N GLU A 285 21.66 0.29 -28.94
CA GLU A 285 20.83 1.46 -28.59
C GLU A 285 19.40 1.30 -29.13
N ARG A 286 19.25 0.88 -30.39
CA ARG A 286 17.93 0.63 -30.99
C ARG A 286 17.18 -0.50 -30.31
N LEU A 287 17.86 -1.59 -29.96
CA LEU A 287 17.28 -2.70 -29.21
C LEU A 287 16.87 -2.29 -27.79
N ARG A 288 17.63 -1.40 -27.14
CA ARG A 288 17.25 -0.84 -25.83
C ARG A 288 16.02 0.05 -25.94
N ALA A 289 15.95 0.93 -26.94
CA ALA A 289 14.78 1.75 -27.20
C ALA A 289 13.53 0.88 -27.41
N LEU A 290 13.65 -0.18 -28.21
CA LEU A 290 12.59 -1.15 -28.42
C LEU A 290 12.19 -1.90 -27.13
N GLN A 291 13.16 -2.29 -26.30
CA GLN A 291 12.87 -2.89 -24.98
C GLN A 291 12.07 -1.94 -24.07
N VAL A 292 12.41 -0.64 -24.06
CA VAL A 292 11.67 0.36 -23.29
C VAL A 292 10.23 0.48 -23.82
N GLU A 293 10.06 0.58 -25.14
CA GLU A 293 8.73 0.68 -25.77
C GLU A 293 7.85 -0.55 -25.47
N MET A 294 8.44 -1.75 -25.52
CA MET A 294 7.75 -2.99 -25.13
C MET A 294 7.28 -2.96 -23.66
N PHE A 295 8.11 -2.46 -22.74
CA PHE A 295 7.73 -2.36 -21.32
C PHE A 295 6.68 -1.27 -21.05
N GLU A 296 6.75 -0.15 -21.78
CA GLU A 296 5.71 0.88 -21.72
C GLU A 296 4.36 0.35 -22.24
N ALA A 297 4.38 -0.50 -23.28
CA ALA A 297 3.19 -1.20 -23.74
C ALA A 297 2.63 -2.20 -22.70
N GLU A 298 3.49 -2.94 -21.98
CA GLU A 298 3.05 -3.78 -20.85
C GLU A 298 2.35 -2.94 -19.76
N GLN A 299 2.93 -1.80 -19.39
CA GLN A 299 2.35 -0.90 -18.38
C GLN A 299 1.01 -0.33 -18.85
N HIS A 300 0.93 0.19 -20.08
CA HIS A 300 -0.31 0.74 -20.63
C HIS A 300 -1.44 -0.29 -20.64
N GLU A 301 -1.16 -1.53 -21.08
CA GLU A 301 -2.18 -2.58 -21.09
C GLU A 301 -2.64 -2.93 -19.68
N LEU A 302 -1.73 -3.00 -18.71
CA LEU A 302 -2.08 -3.26 -17.32
C LEU A 302 -2.93 -2.13 -16.71
N HIS A 303 -2.63 -0.87 -17.03
CA HIS A 303 -3.44 0.28 -16.62
C HIS A 303 -4.82 0.29 -17.29
N ARG A 304 -4.89 -0.05 -18.60
CA ARG A 304 -6.14 -0.18 -19.35
C ARG A 304 -7.06 -1.21 -18.70
N LEU A 305 -6.56 -2.43 -18.48
CA LEU A 305 -7.32 -3.52 -17.84
C LEU A 305 -7.76 -3.16 -16.41
N ARG A 306 -6.91 -2.47 -15.64
CA ARG A 306 -7.29 -1.95 -14.32
C ARG A 306 -8.47 -1.00 -14.41
N SER A 307 -8.45 -0.06 -15.36
CA SER A 307 -9.50 0.96 -15.52
C SER A 307 -10.82 0.39 -16.03
N GLU A 308 -10.78 -0.55 -16.98
CA GLU A 308 -11.96 -1.14 -17.61
C GLU A 308 -12.63 -2.19 -16.72
N GLU A 309 -11.85 -3.02 -16.02
CA GLU A 309 -12.38 -4.16 -15.27
C GLU A 309 -12.42 -3.93 -13.75
N GLY A 310 -11.91 -2.79 -13.27
CA GLY A 310 -11.91 -2.46 -11.84
C GLY A 310 -11.07 -3.43 -11.00
N LEU A 311 -9.95 -3.89 -11.55
CA LEU A 311 -9.09 -4.90 -10.90
C LEU A 311 -8.56 -4.42 -9.54
N PRO A 312 -8.49 -5.30 -8.52
CA PRO A 312 -7.98 -4.93 -7.21
C PRO A 312 -6.48 -4.60 -7.25
N ASP A 313 -6.09 -3.59 -6.49
CA ASP A 313 -4.70 -3.13 -6.34
C ASP A 313 -3.71 -4.26 -5.98
N SER A 314 -4.17 -5.28 -5.25
CA SER A 314 -3.34 -6.43 -4.86
C SER A 314 -2.89 -7.28 -6.05
N ALA A 315 -3.64 -7.30 -7.15
CA ALA A 315 -3.27 -8.03 -8.37
C ALA A 315 -2.37 -7.18 -9.29
N VAL A 316 -2.60 -5.87 -9.32
CA VAL A 316 -1.90 -4.95 -10.24
C VAL A 316 -0.53 -4.52 -9.71
N ARG A 317 -0.43 -4.20 -8.41
CA ARG A 317 0.78 -3.63 -7.80
C ARG A 317 2.04 -4.51 -7.96
N PRO A 318 1.99 -5.84 -7.74
CA PRO A 318 3.18 -6.68 -7.91
C PRO A 318 3.68 -6.68 -9.36
N LEU A 319 2.76 -6.70 -10.33
CA LEU A 319 3.08 -6.72 -11.76
C LEU A 319 3.68 -5.38 -12.22
N LEU A 320 3.10 -4.24 -11.80
CA LEU A 320 3.69 -2.92 -12.06
C LEU A 320 5.10 -2.81 -11.49
N ALA A 321 5.32 -3.22 -10.24
CA ALA A 321 6.65 -3.20 -9.63
C ALA A 321 7.67 -4.14 -10.32
N GLU A 322 7.21 -5.20 -11.00
CA GLU A 322 8.05 -6.05 -11.83
C GLU A 322 8.43 -5.35 -13.15
N ILE A 323 7.49 -4.64 -13.79
CA ILE A 323 7.78 -3.87 -15.00
C ILE A 323 8.71 -2.70 -14.68
N ASP A 324 8.41 -1.92 -13.63
CA ASP A 324 9.21 -0.76 -13.20
C ASP A 324 10.68 -1.15 -12.94
N ARG A 325 10.92 -2.33 -12.31
CA ARG A 325 12.28 -2.85 -12.09
C ARG A 325 12.99 -3.22 -13.39
N ARG A 326 12.29 -3.80 -14.36
CA ARG A 326 12.86 -4.17 -15.67
C ARG A 326 13.19 -2.93 -16.49
N LEU A 327 12.29 -1.95 -16.49
CA LEU A 327 12.47 -0.67 -17.17
C LEU A 327 13.65 0.11 -16.58
N ALA A 328 13.77 0.18 -15.25
CA ALA A 328 14.92 0.78 -14.57
C ALA A 328 16.24 0.08 -14.94
N ALA A 329 16.27 -1.26 -15.00
CA ALA A 329 17.46 -2.02 -15.37
C ALA A 329 17.91 -1.76 -16.82
N VAL A 330 16.99 -1.58 -17.75
CA VAL A 330 17.33 -1.23 -19.14
C VAL A 330 17.88 0.20 -19.23
N ARG A 331 17.24 1.16 -18.55
CA ARG A 331 17.68 2.56 -18.54
C ARG A 331 19.04 2.76 -17.86
N SER A 332 19.35 2.02 -16.79
CA SER A 332 20.63 2.13 -16.06
C SER A 332 21.83 1.52 -16.77
N THR A 333 21.62 0.83 -17.90
CA THR A 333 22.71 0.18 -18.67
C THR A 333 23.21 1.06 -19.84
N GLY A 334 22.61 2.25 -20.01
CA GLY A 334 23.04 3.34 -20.91
C GLY A 334 24.22 4.11 -20.35
#